data_AF-A0AAE0G9M5-F1
#
_entry.id   AF-A0AAE0G9M5-F1
#
_cell.length_a   1.000
_cell.length_b   1.000
_cell.length_c   1.000
_cell.angle_alpha   90.00
_cell.angle_beta   90.00
_cell.angle_gamma   90.00
#
_symmetry.space_group_name_H-M   'P 1'
#
loop_
_entity.id
_entity.type
_entity.pdbx_description
1 polymer ?
#
loop_
_entity_poly.entity_id
_entity_poly.type
_entity_poly.pdbx_seq_one_letter_code
_entity_poly.pdbx_strand_id
1 'polypeptide(L)'
;MGKKRYAGLLWTRADRHDKLDTKGIETVRRDNCAFARNTIAGVLRRVLVLRDVPGSVEYVKGRIEELLTGRVDISELVITKGLTREVSEYATRAAHVELAAKRRRRHAATAPRVGDRVPYVILRGHKTSKTYELAEDPSFAGNGAYVLVGTSEGR
;
A
#
# COMPACT_ATOMS: atom_id res chain seq x y z
N MET A 1 -7.55 -12.58 -13.10
CA MET A 1 -8.53 -11.58 -12.62
C MET A 1 -9.74 -12.31 -12.03
N GLY A 2 -10.39 -11.75 -11.01
CA GLY A 2 -11.58 -12.33 -10.38
C GLY A 2 -12.86 -11.54 -10.72
N LYS A 3 -14.02 -12.05 -10.30
CA LYS A 3 -15.30 -11.32 -10.42
C LYS A 3 -15.16 -9.90 -9.84
N LYS A 4 -15.76 -8.91 -10.53
CA LYS A 4 -15.73 -7.46 -10.17
C LYS A 4 -14.35 -6.79 -10.19
N ARG A 5 -13.37 -7.33 -10.95
CA ARG A 5 -12.05 -6.72 -11.12
C ARG A 5 -11.68 -6.60 -12.60
N TYR A 6 -11.68 -5.39 -13.14
CA TYR A 6 -11.37 -5.13 -14.55
C TYR A 6 -10.85 -3.71 -14.80
N ALA A 7 -10.14 -3.54 -15.91
CA ALA A 7 -9.68 -2.26 -16.45
C ALA A 7 -9.99 -2.20 -17.94
N GLY A 8 -10.31 -1.01 -18.44
CA GLY A 8 -10.53 -0.80 -19.86
C GLY A 8 -10.53 0.67 -20.22
N LEU A 9 -10.41 0.96 -21.51
CA LEU A 9 -10.65 2.30 -22.02
C LEU A 9 -12.15 2.48 -22.22
N LEU A 10 -12.71 3.54 -21.66
CA LEU A 10 -14.09 3.94 -21.89
C LEU A 10 -14.16 4.76 -23.18
N TRP A 11 -15.04 4.36 -24.09
CA TRP A 11 -15.29 5.07 -25.34
C TRP A 11 -16.77 5.43 -25.41
N THR A 12 -17.08 6.72 -25.41
CA THR A 12 -18.42 7.23 -25.75
C THR A 12 -18.51 7.73 -27.19
N ARG A 13 -17.35 7.89 -27.85
CA ARG A 13 -17.21 8.27 -29.27
C ARG A 13 -16.10 7.42 -29.90
N ALA A 14 -16.09 7.30 -31.23
CA ALA A 14 -15.18 6.38 -31.94
C ALA A 14 -13.75 6.92 -32.13
N ASP A 15 -13.56 8.23 -32.03
CA ASP A 15 -12.31 8.94 -32.35
C ASP A 15 -11.29 8.91 -31.21
N ARG A 16 -11.76 9.02 -29.95
CA ARG A 16 -10.89 9.00 -28.77
C ARG A 16 -11.58 8.38 -27.56
N HIS A 17 -10.81 7.72 -26.73
CA HIS A 17 -11.28 7.24 -25.44
C HIS A 17 -11.42 8.41 -24.46
N ASP A 18 -12.39 8.32 -23.56
CA ASP A 18 -12.65 9.35 -22.55
C ASP A 18 -11.72 9.21 -21.35
N LYS A 19 -11.53 7.96 -20.89
CA LYS A 19 -10.66 7.65 -19.75
C LYS A 19 -10.31 6.17 -19.67
N LEU A 20 -9.26 5.88 -18.91
CA LEU A 20 -8.98 4.55 -18.40
C LEU A 20 -9.85 4.30 -17.17
N ASP A 21 -10.84 3.43 -17.29
CA ASP A 21 -11.73 3.04 -16.20
C ASP A 21 -11.22 1.78 -15.51
N THR A 22 -11.20 1.79 -14.17
CA THR A 22 -10.80 0.64 -13.35
C THR A 22 -11.87 0.36 -12.31
N LYS A 23 -12.24 -0.92 -12.17
CA LYS A 23 -13.21 -1.38 -11.17
C LYS A 23 -12.62 -2.50 -10.35
N GLY A 24 -12.64 -2.33 -9.03
CA GLY A 24 -12.21 -3.35 -8.05
C GLY A 24 -10.71 -3.70 -8.08
N ILE A 25 -9.92 -3.09 -8.96
CA ILE A 25 -8.46 -3.18 -8.99
C ILE A 25 -7.89 -2.35 -7.84
N GLU A 26 -6.68 -2.72 -7.43
CA GLU A 26 -5.90 -2.11 -6.36
C GLU A 26 -5.78 -0.58 -6.49
N THR A 27 -5.82 -0.03 -7.70
CA THR A 27 -5.78 1.42 -8.00
C THR A 27 -6.92 2.21 -7.35
N VAL A 28 -8.11 1.61 -7.19
CA VAL A 28 -9.29 2.27 -6.59
C VAL A 28 -9.52 1.84 -5.14
N ARG A 29 -8.64 1.00 -4.60
CA ARG A 29 -8.72 0.47 -3.24
C ARG A 29 -7.94 1.34 -2.25
N ARG A 30 -8.60 1.73 -1.16
CA ARG A 30 -8.03 2.63 -0.14
C ARG A 30 -7.11 1.93 0.87
N ASP A 31 -7.11 0.60 0.89
CA ASP A 31 -6.30 -0.24 1.78
C ASP A 31 -4.91 -0.59 1.21
N ASN A 32 -4.52 0.02 0.09
CA ASN A 32 -3.17 -0.07 -0.49
C ASN A 32 -2.42 1.26 -0.33
N CYS A 33 -1.08 1.17 -0.24
CA CYS A 33 -0.21 2.33 -0.24
C CYS A 33 -0.22 3.05 -1.61
N ALA A 34 0.14 4.33 -1.62
CA ALA A 34 0.14 5.13 -2.84
C ALA A 34 1.15 4.58 -3.87
N PHE A 35 2.32 4.13 -3.41
CA PHE A 35 3.35 3.52 -4.27
C PHE A 35 2.77 2.40 -5.12
N ALA A 36 2.06 1.45 -4.51
CA ALA A 36 1.46 0.32 -5.22
C ALA A 36 0.37 0.77 -6.21
N ARG A 37 -0.52 1.69 -5.79
CA ARG A 37 -1.57 2.22 -6.67
C ARG A 37 -0.99 2.93 -7.89
N ASN A 38 0.01 3.78 -7.68
CA ASN A 38 0.65 4.56 -8.73
C ASN A 38 1.41 3.66 -9.70
N THR A 39 2.12 2.65 -9.20
CA THR A 39 2.80 1.66 -10.04
C THR A 39 1.81 0.88 -10.92
N ILE A 40 0.70 0.39 -10.35
CA ILE A 40 -0.30 -0.34 -11.14
C ILE A 40 -0.98 0.58 -12.17
N ALA A 41 -1.32 1.82 -11.79
CA ALA A 41 -1.88 2.80 -12.73
C ALA A 41 -0.91 3.12 -13.87
N GLY A 42 0.38 3.25 -13.58
CA GLY A 42 1.44 3.47 -14.55
C GLY A 42 1.61 2.32 -15.54
N VAL A 43 1.46 1.07 -15.07
CA VAL A 43 1.44 -0.13 -15.93
C VAL A 43 0.20 -0.13 -16.81
N LEU A 44 -0.99 0.06 -16.23
CA LEU A 44 -2.25 0.08 -16.98
C LEU A 44 -2.23 1.13 -18.10
N ARG A 45 -1.70 2.33 -17.82
CA ARG A 45 -1.54 3.38 -18.84
C ARG A 45 -0.63 2.94 -19.98
N ARG A 46 0.54 2.36 -19.68
CA ARG A 46 1.50 1.91 -20.70
C ARG A 46 0.92 0.81 -21.58
N VAL A 47 0.25 -0.18 -20.98
CA VAL A 47 -0.32 -1.31 -21.72
C VAL A 47 -1.55 -0.90 -22.52
N LEU A 48 -2.51 -0.19 -21.90
CA LEU A 48 -3.80 0.09 -22.53
C LEU A 48 -3.77 1.32 -23.43
N VAL A 49 -3.06 2.38 -23.04
CA VAL A 49 -3.02 3.66 -23.77
C VAL A 49 -1.83 3.70 -24.72
N LEU A 50 -0.62 3.43 -24.22
CA LEU A 50 0.60 3.53 -25.05
C LEU A 50 0.85 2.29 -25.91
N ARG A 51 0.18 1.17 -25.61
CA ARG A 51 0.36 -0.12 -26.28
C ARG A 51 1.81 -0.62 -26.19
N ASP A 52 2.50 -0.26 -25.12
CA ASP A 52 3.92 -0.55 -24.89
C ASP A 52 4.09 -1.50 -23.71
N VAL A 53 4.05 -2.80 -24.02
CA VAL A 53 4.28 -3.85 -23.01
C VAL A 53 5.75 -3.89 -22.57
N PRO A 54 6.76 -3.84 -23.47
CA PRO A 54 8.17 -3.81 -23.04
C PRO A 54 8.49 -2.64 -22.10
N GLY A 55 8.07 -1.42 -22.43
CA GLY A 55 8.29 -0.27 -21.55
C GLY A 55 7.49 -0.33 -20.24
N SER A 56 6.39 -1.10 -20.18
CA SER A 56 5.71 -1.38 -18.92
C SER A 56 6.53 -2.28 -17.99
N VAL A 57 7.29 -3.22 -18.54
CA VAL A 57 8.20 -4.09 -17.77
C VAL A 57 9.36 -3.26 -17.21
N GLU A 58 10.00 -2.44 -18.04
CA GLU A 58 11.10 -1.57 -17.60
C GLU A 58 10.66 -0.56 -16.54
N TYR A 59 9.45 -0.01 -16.70
CA TYR A 59 8.84 0.84 -15.67
C TYR A 59 8.70 0.13 -14.32
N VAL A 60 8.22 -1.12 -14.30
CA VAL A 60 8.08 -1.88 -13.05
C VAL A 60 9.43 -2.18 -12.42
N LYS A 61 10.44 -2.56 -13.23
CA LYS A 61 11.81 -2.79 -12.75
C LYS A 61 12.38 -1.55 -12.06
N GLY A 62 12.23 -0.37 -12.68
CA GLY A 62 12.67 0.90 -12.09
C GLY A 62 11.96 1.22 -10.76
N ARG A 63 10.64 0.97 -10.68
CA ARG A 63 9.89 1.15 -9.43
C ARG A 63 10.37 0.19 -8.33
N ILE A 64 10.65 -1.06 -8.67
CA ILE A 64 11.20 -2.04 -7.72
C ILE A 64 12.58 -1.57 -7.23
N GLU A 65 13.44 -1.10 -8.12
CA GLU A 65 14.76 -0.59 -7.77
C GLU A 65 14.67 0.62 -6.82
N GLU A 66 13.81 1.58 -7.10
CA GLU A 66 13.55 2.73 -6.22
C GLU A 66 13.13 2.27 -4.81
N LEU A 67 12.26 1.26 -4.73
CA LEU A 67 11.81 0.72 -3.45
C LEU A 67 12.95 0.03 -2.68
N LEU A 68 13.73 -0.81 -3.35
CA LEU A 68 14.82 -1.57 -2.73
C LEU A 68 16.00 -0.67 -2.33
N THR A 69 16.23 0.40 -3.07
CA THR A 69 17.29 1.40 -2.77
C THR A 69 16.84 2.48 -1.80
N GLY A 70 15.61 2.41 -1.27
CA GLY A 70 15.09 3.37 -0.30
C GLY A 70 14.82 4.76 -0.89
N ARG A 71 14.73 4.88 -2.21
CA ARG A 71 14.43 6.14 -2.94
C ARG A 71 12.93 6.47 -2.97
N VAL A 72 12.08 5.63 -2.38
CA VAL A 72 10.65 5.88 -2.23
C VAL A 72 10.39 6.60 -0.92
N ASP A 73 9.67 7.73 -0.99
CA ASP A 73 9.26 8.48 0.19
C ASP A 73 8.32 7.65 1.07
N ILE A 74 8.51 7.73 2.38
CA ILE A 74 7.71 6.94 3.34
C ILE A 74 6.21 7.25 3.23
N SER A 75 5.83 8.48 2.86
CA SER A 75 4.43 8.87 2.65
C SER A 75 3.76 8.06 1.53
N GLU A 76 4.52 7.61 0.51
CA GLU A 76 4.02 6.74 -0.54
C GLU A 76 3.78 5.31 -0.05
N LEU A 77 4.41 4.91 1.05
CA LEU A 77 4.33 3.57 1.65
C LEU A 77 3.27 3.46 2.75
N VAL A 78 2.65 4.58 3.15
CA VAL A 78 1.59 4.59 4.16
C VAL A 78 0.37 3.81 3.69
N ILE A 79 -0.05 2.85 4.51
CA ILE A 79 -1.31 2.12 4.39
C ILE A 79 -2.30 2.71 5.38
N THR A 80 -3.58 2.72 5.04
CA THR A 80 -4.61 3.23 5.95
C THR A 80 -5.79 2.28 6.03
N LYS A 81 -6.17 1.88 7.24
CA LYS A 81 -7.32 0.98 7.47
C LYS A 81 -8.24 1.52 8.56
N GLY A 82 -9.55 1.35 8.37
CA GLY A 82 -10.55 1.82 9.32
C GLY A 82 -10.60 0.92 10.57
N LEU A 83 -10.63 1.54 11.74
CA LEU A 83 -10.92 0.89 13.01
C LEU A 83 -12.44 0.86 13.18
N THR A 84 -13.06 -0.30 13.08
CA THR A 84 -14.53 -0.45 13.00
C THR A 84 -15.18 -0.87 14.30
N ARG A 85 -14.37 -1.23 15.31
CA ARG A 85 -14.81 -1.66 16.64
C ARG A 85 -13.69 -1.41 17.64
N GLU A 86 -13.98 -1.57 18.92
CA GLU A 86 -12.95 -1.40 19.94
C GLU A 86 -11.84 -2.45 19.78
N VAL A 87 -10.61 -2.08 20.18
CA VAL A 87 -9.43 -2.95 20.02
C VAL A 87 -9.65 -4.32 20.67
N SER A 88 -10.31 -4.36 21.82
CA SER A 88 -10.64 -5.58 22.57
C SER A 88 -11.65 -6.50 21.87
N GLU A 89 -12.40 -6.01 20.89
CA GLU A 89 -13.48 -6.75 20.20
C GLU A 89 -13.01 -7.42 18.90
N TYR A 90 -11.73 -7.25 18.54
CA TYR A 90 -11.14 -7.93 17.40
C TYR A 90 -10.69 -9.35 17.79
N ALA A 91 -11.33 -10.36 17.19
CA ALA A 91 -10.92 -11.76 17.33
C ALA A 91 -9.56 -12.05 16.67
N THR A 92 -9.13 -11.21 15.71
CA THR A 92 -7.88 -11.38 14.97
C THR A 92 -6.99 -10.18 15.15
N ARG A 93 -5.72 -10.43 15.50
CA ARG A 93 -4.68 -9.41 15.58
C ARG A 93 -4.36 -8.90 14.17
N ALA A 94 -4.53 -7.61 13.97
CA ALA A 94 -4.29 -6.94 12.69
C ALA A 94 -3.45 -5.68 12.90
N ALA A 95 -2.61 -5.34 11.92
CA ALA A 95 -1.67 -4.22 11.98
C ALA A 95 -2.26 -2.90 12.55
N HIS A 96 -3.32 -2.40 11.93
CA HIS A 96 -4.03 -1.19 12.40
C HIS A 96 -4.60 -1.29 13.82
N VAL A 97 -5.00 -2.49 14.28
CA VAL A 97 -5.56 -2.71 15.61
C VAL A 97 -4.45 -2.71 16.66
N GLU A 98 -3.37 -3.45 16.40
CA GLU A 98 -2.18 -3.46 17.25
C GLU A 98 -1.55 -2.06 17.35
N LEU A 99 -1.49 -1.31 16.24
CA LEU A 99 -1.00 0.06 16.26
C LEU A 99 -1.94 0.98 17.05
N ALA A 100 -3.27 0.84 16.93
CA ALA A 100 -4.20 1.63 17.72
C ALA A 100 -4.00 1.36 19.23
N ALA A 101 -3.83 0.11 19.63
CA ALA A 101 -3.53 -0.29 21.01
C ALA A 101 -2.20 0.31 21.49
N LYS A 102 -1.15 0.19 20.66
CA LYS A 102 0.19 0.73 20.89
C LYS A 102 0.16 2.26 21.06
N ARG A 103 -0.56 2.98 20.19
CA ARG A 103 -0.76 4.44 20.31
C ARG A 103 -1.52 4.82 21.57
N ARG A 104 -2.55 4.07 21.97
CA ARG A 104 -3.29 4.29 23.21
C ARG A 104 -2.41 4.18 24.45
N ARG A 105 -1.51 3.19 24.49
CA ARG A 105 -0.53 3.02 25.58
C ARG A 105 0.50 4.14 25.62
N ARG A 106 0.93 4.66 24.48
CA ARG A 106 1.89 5.77 24.39
C ARG A 106 1.26 7.11 24.79
N HIS A 107 0.17 7.49 24.12
CA HIS A 107 -0.50 8.78 24.30
C HIS A 107 -2.02 8.61 24.13
N ALA A 108 -2.73 8.39 25.24
CA ALA A 108 -4.15 8.07 25.19
C ALA A 108 -5.02 9.19 24.56
N ALA A 109 -4.60 10.46 24.67
CA ALA A 109 -5.35 11.61 24.18
C ALA A 109 -5.44 11.67 22.64
N THR A 110 -4.40 11.22 21.94
CA THR A 110 -4.30 11.29 20.46
C THR A 110 -4.47 9.94 19.78
N ALA A 111 -4.87 8.92 20.53
CA ALA A 111 -5.03 7.57 20.00
C ALA A 111 -6.32 7.42 19.19
N PRO A 112 -6.28 6.65 18.07
CA PRO A 112 -7.44 6.46 17.20
C PRO A 112 -8.66 5.89 17.93
N ARG A 113 -9.85 6.32 17.51
CA ARG A 113 -11.14 5.88 18.02
C ARG A 113 -11.87 5.03 16.97
N VAL A 114 -12.92 4.34 17.41
CA VAL A 114 -13.81 3.62 16.48
C VAL A 114 -14.40 4.61 15.48
N GLY A 115 -14.35 4.24 14.20
CA GLY A 115 -14.69 5.10 13.07
C GLY A 115 -13.47 5.75 12.40
N ASP A 116 -12.37 5.91 13.13
CA ASP A 116 -11.16 6.53 12.59
C ASP A 116 -10.44 5.60 11.62
N ARG A 117 -9.69 6.23 10.72
CA ARG A 117 -8.72 5.54 9.88
C ARG A 117 -7.35 5.62 10.51
N VAL A 118 -6.70 4.47 10.67
CA VAL A 118 -5.37 4.35 11.25
C VAL A 118 -4.34 4.29 10.11
N PRO A 119 -3.52 5.33 9.91
CA PRO A 119 -2.38 5.27 9.01
C PRO A 119 -1.22 4.51 9.66
N TYR A 120 -0.54 3.67 8.89
CA TYR A 120 0.63 2.93 9.36
C TYR A 120 1.56 2.56 8.22
N VAL A 121 2.82 2.33 8.56
CA VAL A 121 3.80 1.63 7.73
C VAL A 121 4.14 0.29 8.37
N ILE A 122 4.75 -0.61 7.59
CA ILE A 122 5.29 -1.87 8.08
C ILE A 122 6.81 -1.71 8.16
N LEU A 123 7.35 -1.85 9.37
CA LEU A 123 8.78 -1.82 9.60
C LEU A 123 9.45 -3.12 9.15
N ARG A 124 10.77 -3.06 8.95
CA ARG A 124 11.61 -4.23 8.83
C ARG A 124 11.51 -5.06 10.11
N GLY A 125 11.24 -6.35 9.95
CA GLY A 125 11.22 -7.32 11.05
C GLY A 125 12.19 -8.46 10.80
N HIS A 126 12.19 -9.43 11.71
CA HIS A 126 12.85 -10.72 11.47
C HIS A 126 11.93 -11.63 10.65
N LYS A 127 12.50 -12.70 10.08
CA LYS A 127 11.74 -13.67 9.26
C LYS A 127 10.53 -14.28 9.98
N THR A 128 10.58 -14.35 11.32
CA THR A 128 9.52 -14.89 12.18
C THR A 128 8.53 -13.85 12.68
N SER A 129 8.85 -12.55 12.55
CA SER A 129 8.00 -11.45 13.01
C SER A 129 6.67 -11.45 12.27
N LYS A 130 5.58 -11.22 13.00
CA LYS A 130 4.26 -11.14 12.40
C LYS A 130 4.01 -9.71 11.93
N THR A 131 3.41 -9.55 10.75
CA THR A 131 3.15 -8.23 10.15
C THR A 131 2.40 -7.27 11.10
N TYR A 132 1.51 -7.80 11.94
CA TYR A 132 0.76 -6.97 12.88
C TYR A 132 1.63 -6.37 14.01
N GLU A 133 2.79 -6.97 14.31
CA GLU A 133 3.76 -6.48 15.31
C GLU A 133 4.61 -5.35 14.74
N LEU A 134 4.84 -5.39 13.43
CA LEU A 134 5.69 -4.48 12.67
C LEU A 134 4.98 -3.19 12.24
N ALA A 135 3.70 -3.04 12.56
CA ALA A 135 2.95 -1.83 12.25
C ALA A 135 3.42 -0.66 13.12
N GLU A 136 3.72 0.47 12.50
CA GLU A 136 4.16 1.67 13.19
C GLU A 136 3.57 2.95 12.59
N ASP A 137 3.44 3.97 13.44
CA ASP A 137 3.05 5.31 13.01
C ASP A 137 4.15 5.90 12.11
N PRO A 138 3.82 6.43 10.91
CA PRO A 138 4.81 7.01 10.01
C PRO A 138 5.66 8.11 10.65
N SER A 139 5.11 8.89 11.59
CA SER A 139 5.89 9.94 12.29
C SER A 139 6.88 9.37 13.31
N PHE A 140 6.70 8.12 13.71
CA PHE A 140 7.56 7.41 14.67
C PHE A 140 8.55 6.48 13.96
N ALA A 141 8.28 6.12 12.71
CA ALA A 141 9.21 5.36 11.87
C ALA A 141 10.37 6.27 11.44
N GLY A 142 11.55 6.08 12.01
CA GLY A 142 12.77 6.78 11.57
C GLY A 142 13.14 6.44 10.11
N ASN A 143 13.86 7.34 9.45
CA ASN A 143 14.33 7.15 8.08
C ASN A 143 15.14 5.83 7.96
N GLY A 144 14.76 4.96 7.03
CA GLY A 144 15.45 3.69 6.76
C GLY A 144 14.89 2.43 7.46
N ALA A 145 13.89 2.55 8.34
CA ALA A 145 13.36 1.40 9.10
C ALA A 145 12.28 0.57 8.37
N TYR A 146 11.90 0.94 7.14
CA TYR A 146 10.71 0.41 6.43
C TYR A 146 11.02 -0.48 5.22
N VAL A 147 12.30 -0.83 4.99
CA VAL A 147 12.68 -1.69 3.85
C VAL A 147 12.50 -3.17 4.19
N LEU A 148 11.79 -3.86 3.30
CA LEU A 148 11.42 -5.28 3.40
C LEU A 148 12.58 -6.19 3.78
N VAL A 149 12.20 -7.24 4.51
CA VAL A 149 13.00 -8.42 4.85
C VAL A 149 13.32 -9.15 3.54
N GLY A 150 14.60 -9.26 3.19
CA GLY A 150 15.03 -10.09 2.06
C GLY A 150 16.18 -9.53 1.22
N THR A 151 17.30 -9.18 1.84
CA THR A 151 18.60 -9.45 1.21
C THR A 151 19.25 -10.53 2.05
N SER A 152 19.08 -11.78 1.62
CA SER A 152 20.03 -12.83 1.99
C SER A 152 21.37 -12.44 1.36
N GLU A 153 22.22 -11.76 2.11
CA GLU A 153 23.65 -12.01 1.94
C GLU A 153 23.90 -13.48 2.32
N GLY A 154 24.45 -14.25 1.38
CA GLY A 154 25.06 -15.55 1.65
C GLY A 154 24.18 -16.79 1.43
N ARG A 155 24.04 -17.23 0.18
CA ARG A 155 24.65 -18.48 -0.36
C ARG A 155 24.22 -18.71 -1.79
#